data_AF-A0A6B2TGV8-F1
#
_entry.id   AF-A0A6B2TGV8-F1
#
_cell.length_a   1.000
_cell.length_b   1.000
_cell.length_c   1.000
_cell.angle_alpha   90.00
_cell.angle_beta   90.00
_cell.angle_gamma   90.00
#
_symmetry.space_group_name_H-M   'P 1'
#
loop_
_entity.id
_entity.type
_entity.pdbx_description
1 polymer ?
#
loop_
_entity_poly.entity_id
_entity_poly.type
_entity_poly.pdbx_seq_one_letter_code
_entity_poly.pdbx_strand_id
1 'polypeptide(L)' 'AATSRRTGVTRVDVAVDARATLPDGRAGVRLTVYDDGDTDGVEAGTTVTWQAPL' A
#
# COMPACT_ATOMS: atom_id res chain seq x y z
N ALA A 1 -20.63 0.02 8.01
CA ALA A 1 -19.32 -0.42 7.51
C ALA A 1 -19.51 -0.96 6.10
N ALA A 2 -18.57 -0.69 5.18
CA ALA A 2 -18.59 -1.26 3.84
C ALA A 2 -17.45 -2.28 3.72
N THR A 3 -17.72 -3.42 3.07
CA THR A 3 -16.70 -4.44 2.80
C THR A 3 -16.21 -4.29 1.37
N SER A 4 -14.89 -4.23 1.21
CA SER A 4 -14.24 -4.22 -0.10
C SER A 4 -13.59 -5.57 -0.37
N ARG A 5 -13.59 -6.02 -1.64
CA ARG A 5 -12.90 -7.23 -2.08
C ARG A 5 -12.28 -7.03 -3.46
N ARG A 6 -11.17 -7.71 -3.71
CA ARG A 6 -10.54 -7.85 -5.03
C ARG A 6 -10.32 -9.34 -5.30
N THR A 7 -10.76 -9.82 -6.46
CA THR A 7 -10.59 -11.22 -6.87
C THR A 7 -9.11 -11.54 -7.10
N GLY A 8 -8.68 -12.76 -6.77
CA GLY A 8 -7.31 -13.21 -7.01
C GLY A 8 -6.31 -12.81 -5.92
N VAL A 9 -6.68 -11.94 -4.98
CA VAL A 9 -5.83 -11.60 -3.84
C VAL A 9 -5.82 -12.75 -2.84
N THR A 10 -4.65 -13.27 -2.53
CA THR A 10 -4.42 -14.28 -1.49
C THR A 10 -3.50 -13.78 -0.37
N ARG A 11 -2.68 -12.77 -0.66
CA ARG A 11 -1.76 -12.16 0.30
C ARG A 11 -1.74 -10.64 0.15
N VAL A 12 -1.65 -9.97 1.29
CA VAL A 12 -1.38 -8.53 1.38
C VAL A 12 -0.18 -8.32 2.28
N ASP A 13 0.87 -7.71 1.74
CA ASP A 13 2.07 -7.32 2.47
C ASP A 13 2.00 -5.81 2.77
N VAL A 14 2.19 -5.45 4.05
CA VAL A 14 2.15 -4.05 4.50
C VAL A 14 3.45 -3.69 5.17
N ALA A 15 4.19 -2.75 4.57
CA ALA A 15 5.36 -2.14 5.18
C ALA A 15 4.99 -0.79 5.79
N VAL A 16 5.35 -0.60 7.06
CA VAL A 16 5.11 0.64 7.81
C VAL A 16 6.43 1.30 8.18
N ASP A 17 6.65 2.50 7.65
CA ASP A 17 7.73 3.39 8.06
C ASP A 17 7.16 4.55 8.87
N ALA A 18 7.14 4.38 10.20
CA ALA A 18 6.62 5.37 11.14
C ALA A 18 7.59 6.55 11.40
N ARG A 19 8.77 6.55 10.76
CA ARG A 19 9.80 7.57 10.92
C ARG A 19 10.19 8.16 9.56
N ALA A 20 9.30 8.09 8.59
CA ALA A 20 9.56 8.56 7.24
C ALA A 20 9.83 10.07 7.24
N THR A 21 10.82 10.49 6.46
CA THR A 21 10.92 11.87 6.01
C THR A 21 10.15 11.98 4.70
N LEU A 22 9.13 12.83 4.67
CA LEU A 22 8.30 13.06 3.49
C LEU A 22 9.07 13.85 2.42
N PRO A 23 8.61 13.85 1.16
CA PRO A 23 9.27 14.61 0.09
C PRO A 23 9.37 16.12 0.36
N ASP A 24 8.50 16.67 1.20
CA ASP A 24 8.51 18.07 1.64
C ASP A 24 9.45 18.34 2.84
N GLY A 25 10.18 17.32 3.30
CA GLY A 25 11.14 17.40 4.40
C GLY A 25 10.53 17.21 5.79
N ARG A 26 9.20 17.10 5.94
CA ARG A 26 8.58 16.90 7.25
C ARG A 26 8.65 15.44 7.70
N ALA A 27 8.56 15.24 9.02
CA ALA A 27 8.34 13.92 9.57
C ALA A 27 6.92 13.44 9.23
N GLY A 28 6.79 12.15 8.94
CA GLY A 28 5.53 11.54 8.55
C GLY A 28 5.54 10.04 8.76
N VAL A 29 4.41 9.43 8.44
CA VAL A 29 4.26 7.99 8.30
C VAL A 29 4.11 7.66 6.84
N ARG A 30 4.81 6.62 6.38
CA ARG A 30 4.66 6.07 5.04
C ARG A 30 4.24 4.60 5.12
N LEU A 31 3.23 4.26 4.36
CA LEU A 31 2.73 2.90 4.18
C LEU A 31 2.98 2.48 2.74
N THR A 32 3.58 1.32 2.56
CA THR A 32 3.63 0.65 1.24
C THR A 32 2.86 -0.64 1.37
N VAL A 33 1.80 -0.75 0.59
CA VAL A 33 0.91 -1.91 0.55
C VAL A 33 1.12 -2.60 -0.78
N TYR A 34 1.41 -3.89 -0.72
CA TYR A 34 1.41 -4.78 -1.86
C TYR A 34 0.30 -5.81 -1.70
N ASP A 35 -0.43 -6.09 -2.76
CA ASP A 35 -1.30 -7.26 -2.85
C ASP A 35 -0.97 -8.05 -4.12
N ASP A 36 -1.14 -9.38 -4.04
CA ASP A 36 -0.79 -10.31 -5.11
C ASP A 36 -1.90 -10.54 -6.14
N GLY A 37 -2.95 -9.72 -6.13
CA GLY A 37 -4.09 -9.87 -7.03
C GLY A 37 -3.77 -9.56 -8.49
N ASP A 38 -4.58 -10.11 -9.40
CA ASP A 38 -4.49 -9.86 -10.84
C ASP A 38 -4.75 -8.39 -11.19
N THR A 39 -3.85 -7.79 -11.97
CA THR A 39 -3.97 -6.44 -12.51
C THR A 39 -4.08 -6.52 -14.02
N ASP A 40 -5.26 -6.22 -14.56
CA ASP A 40 -5.53 -6.21 -16.00
C ASP A 40 -5.15 -7.52 -16.72
N GLY A 41 -5.32 -8.67 -16.08
CA GLY A 41 -4.99 -9.99 -16.63
C GLY A 41 -3.52 -10.39 -16.49
N VAL A 42 -2.73 -9.62 -15.74
CA VAL A 42 -1.34 -9.91 -15.41
C VAL A 42 -1.21 -10.19 -13.91
N GLU A 43 -0.65 -11.35 -13.56
CA GLU A 43 -0.29 -11.73 -12.18
C GLU A 43 0.97 -10.98 -11.68
N ALA A 44 0.96 -9.65 -11.78
CA ALA A 44 2.04 -8.79 -11.28
C ALA A 44 1.78 -8.26 -9.85
N GLY A 45 0.57 -8.43 -9.33
CA GLY A 45 0.13 -7.76 -8.11
C GLY A 45 -0.07 -6.24 -8.30
N THR A 46 -0.37 -5.55 -7.21
CA THR A 46 -0.44 -4.09 -7.17
C THR A 46 0.35 -3.57 -5.98
N THR A 47 1.09 -2.48 -6.17
CA THR A 47 1.73 -1.72 -5.08
C THR A 47 1.13 -0.33 -4.99
N VAL A 48 0.74 0.09 -3.79
CA VAL A 48 0.27 1.44 -3.51
C VAL A 48 1.05 2.01 -2.32
N THR A 49 1.46 3.27 -2.43
CA THR A 49 2.13 3.99 -1.33
C THR A 49 1.25 5.12 -0.83
N TRP A 50 1.02 5.15 0.49
CA TRP A 50 0.27 6.19 1.18
C TRP A 50 1.22 6.91 2.13
N GLN A 51 1.03 8.20 2.30
CA GLN A 51 1.83 9.00 3.22
C GLN A 51 0.98 10.07 3.89
N ALA A 52 1.28 10.35 5.15
CA ALA A 52 0.65 11.42 5.91
C ALA A 52 1.70 12.13 6.77
N PRO A 53 1.65 13.47 6.89
CA PRO A 53 2.46 14.19 7.86
C PRO A 53 2.05 13.80 9.29
N LEU A 54 2.99 13.92 10.23
CA LEU A 54 2.71 13.86 11.66
C LEU A 54 1.94 15.10 12.15
#